data_AF-A0A3P9MPP9-F1
#
_entry.id   AF-A0A3P9MPP9-F1
#
_cell.length_a   1.000
_cell.length_b   1.000
_cell.length_c   1.000
_cell.angle_alpha   90.00
_cell.angle_beta   90.00
_cell.angle_gamma   90.00
#
_symmetry.space_group_name_H-M   'P 1'
#
loop_
_entity.id
_entity.type
_entity.pdbx_description
1 polymer ?
#
loop_
_entity_poly.entity_id
_entity_poly.type
_entity_poly.pdbx_seq_one_letter_code
_entity_poly.pdbx_strand_id
1 'polypeptide(L)'
;MSAESLEERSLEVLAPPEEVDEELLYLYFENKRRSGGGPLESVQRKDGRTLLVFEEAQAATRVLSKGAHSLHNVKLQVRRPPLKDPCRLLLRGINPNTSMEMVELYVENMMDLNVGEYTLFPSPGGDVLLIQLSQPISTGLWFSFRNVATLPH
;
A
#
# COMPACT_ATOMS: atom_id res chain seq x y z
N MET A 1 15.84 5.81 9.50
CA MET A 1 16.27 4.66 8.69
C MET A 1 15.30 3.49 8.88
N SER A 2 14.00 3.66 8.56
CA SER A 2 12.97 2.71 9.04
C SER A 2 11.94 2.31 7.97
N ALA A 3 11.87 3.01 6.84
CA ALA A 3 10.94 2.69 5.75
C ALA A 3 11.52 1.65 4.77
N GLU A 4 12.82 1.75 4.43
CA GLU A 4 13.50 0.81 3.53
C GLU A 4 13.42 -0.64 4.05
N SER A 5 13.52 -0.85 5.37
CA SER A 5 13.46 -2.21 5.93
C SER A 5 12.08 -2.85 5.74
N LEU A 6 11.00 -2.08 5.90
CA LEU A 6 9.63 -2.60 5.77
C LEU A 6 9.32 -3.00 4.33
N GLU A 7 9.72 -2.20 3.34
CA GLU A 7 9.47 -2.51 1.94
C GLU A 7 10.24 -3.75 1.48
N GLU A 8 11.51 -3.88 1.90
CA GLU A 8 12.34 -5.04 1.55
C GLU A 8 11.88 -6.34 2.21
N ARG A 9 11.24 -6.26 3.38
CA ARG A 9 10.71 -7.41 4.11
C ARG A 9 9.22 -7.67 3.85
N SER A 10 8.57 -6.92 2.97
CA SER A 10 7.14 -7.09 2.68
C SER A 10 6.88 -7.72 1.31
N LEU A 11 5.89 -8.60 1.23
CA LEU A 11 5.38 -9.20 0.00
C LEU A 11 3.86 -9.11 -0.06
N GLU A 12 3.28 -9.07 -1.25
CA GLU A 12 1.83 -9.23 -1.43
C GLU A 12 1.49 -10.50 -2.20
N VAL A 13 0.44 -11.17 -1.73
CA VAL A 13 -0.22 -12.29 -2.41
C VAL A 13 -1.46 -11.75 -3.11
N LEU A 14 -1.52 -11.96 -4.42
CA LEU A 14 -2.62 -11.49 -5.27
C LEU A 14 -3.79 -12.46 -5.23
N ALA A 15 -4.97 -11.95 -4.87
CA ALA A 15 -6.25 -12.67 -4.93
C ALA A 15 -6.17 -14.13 -4.45
N PRO A 16 -5.70 -14.37 -3.21
CA PRO A 16 -5.81 -15.71 -2.64
C PRO A 16 -7.30 -16.11 -2.61
N PRO A 17 -7.65 -17.33 -3.02
CA PRO A 17 -9.03 -17.82 -2.94
C PRO A 17 -9.55 -17.79 -1.50
N GLU A 18 -10.88 -17.78 -1.34
CA GLU A 18 -11.50 -17.73 0.00
C GLU A 18 -11.14 -18.93 0.86
N GLU A 19 -10.85 -20.09 0.24
CA GLU A 19 -10.44 -21.30 0.97
C GLU A 19 -9.04 -21.18 1.59
N VAL A 20 -8.26 -20.19 1.16
CA VAL A 20 -6.95 -19.87 1.71
C VAL A 20 -7.11 -18.66 2.61
N ASP A 21 -7.17 -18.85 3.93
CA ASP A 21 -7.21 -17.76 4.90
C ASP A 21 -5.81 -17.21 5.24
N GLU A 22 -5.76 -16.23 6.14
CA GLU A 22 -4.52 -15.61 6.60
C GLU A 22 -3.61 -16.58 7.37
N GLU A 23 -4.20 -17.51 8.13
CA GLU A 23 -3.47 -18.49 8.94
C GLU A 23 -2.78 -19.52 8.05
N LEU A 24 -3.46 -20.02 7.01
CA LEU A 24 -2.88 -20.90 6.00
C LEU A 24 -1.74 -20.22 5.24
N LEU A 25 -1.89 -18.94 4.91
CA LEU A 25 -0.81 -18.15 4.29
C LEU A 25 0.37 -18.00 5.27
N TYR A 26 0.10 -17.67 6.53
CA TYR A 26 1.12 -17.55 7.56
C TYR A 26 1.96 -18.83 7.65
N LEU A 27 1.30 -19.98 7.87
CA LEU A 27 1.97 -21.28 8.01
C LEU A 27 2.75 -21.68 6.76
N TYR A 28 2.26 -21.32 5.56
CA TYR A 28 2.96 -21.61 4.31
C TYR A 28 4.23 -20.77 4.14
N PHE A 29 4.13 -19.46 4.35
CA PHE A 29 5.22 -18.52 4.13
C PHE A 29 6.26 -18.51 5.27
N GLU A 30 5.88 -18.90 6.48
CA GLU A 30 6.81 -19.17 7.58
C GLU A 30 7.71 -20.38 7.27
N ASN A 31 7.18 -21.39 6.58
CA ASN A 31 7.89 -22.62 6.32
C ASN A 31 8.99 -22.45 5.25
N LYS A 32 10.23 -22.29 5.71
CA LYS A 32 11.44 -22.15 4.86
C LYS A 32 11.60 -23.26 3.81
N ARG A 33 11.21 -24.51 4.11
CA ARG A 33 11.31 -25.62 3.14
C ARG A 33 10.25 -25.52 2.05
N ARG A 34 9.04 -25.10 2.40
CA ARG A 34 7.89 -25.04 1.48
C ARG A 34 7.84 -23.76 0.65
N SER A 35 8.19 -22.61 1.20
CA SER A 35 8.11 -21.31 0.50
C SER A 35 9.48 -20.65 0.29
N GLY A 36 10.52 -21.06 1.01
CA GLY A 36 11.80 -20.35 1.06
C GLY A 36 11.79 -19.18 2.05
N GLY A 37 10.66 -18.91 2.72
CA GLY A 37 10.47 -17.78 3.62
C GLY A 37 11.12 -17.93 4.99
N GLY A 38 10.37 -17.61 6.03
CA GLY A 38 10.84 -17.48 7.41
C GLY A 38 9.83 -16.73 8.28
N PRO A 39 10.18 -16.42 9.52
CA PRO A 39 9.27 -15.79 10.48
C PRO A 39 8.58 -14.54 9.93
N LEU A 40 7.27 -14.48 10.15
CA LEU A 40 6.41 -13.37 9.74
C LEU A 40 6.09 -12.51 10.94
N GLU A 41 6.34 -11.20 10.80
CA GLU A 41 5.89 -10.19 11.77
C GLU A 41 4.38 -9.98 11.68
N SER A 42 3.82 -9.94 10.46
CA SER A 42 2.38 -9.82 10.28
C SER A 42 1.88 -10.35 8.94
N VAL A 43 0.60 -10.74 8.91
CA VAL A 43 -0.17 -11.09 7.72
C VAL A 43 -1.47 -10.32 7.79
N GLN A 44 -1.80 -9.58 6.73
CA GLN A 44 -3.00 -8.73 6.69
C GLN A 44 -3.66 -8.80 5.32
N ARG A 45 -4.92 -9.22 5.27
CA ARG A 45 -5.75 -9.20 4.07
C ARG A 45 -6.47 -7.87 3.93
N LYS A 46 -6.34 -7.25 2.75
CA LYS A 46 -7.00 -6.00 2.39
C LYS A 46 -7.33 -5.98 0.90
N ASP A 47 -8.57 -5.60 0.56
CA ASP A 47 -9.02 -5.42 -0.83
C ASP A 47 -8.75 -6.64 -1.73
N GLY A 48 -8.96 -7.86 -1.20
CA GLY A 48 -8.71 -9.11 -1.93
C GLY A 48 -7.23 -9.43 -2.17
N ARG A 49 -6.31 -8.77 -1.47
CA ARG A 49 -4.87 -9.08 -1.46
C ARG A 49 -4.41 -9.34 -0.04
N THR A 50 -3.36 -10.10 0.14
CA THR A 50 -2.77 -10.33 1.46
C THR A 50 -1.34 -9.79 1.50
N LEU A 51 -1.09 -8.84 2.39
CA LEU A 51 0.24 -8.32 2.70
C LEU A 51 0.89 -9.23 3.73
N LEU A 52 2.11 -9.68 3.44
CA LEU A 52 2.97 -10.46 4.30
C LEU A 52 4.16 -9.59 4.68
N VAL A 53 4.46 -9.50 5.97
CA VAL A 53 5.62 -8.77 6.49
C VAL A 53 6.51 -9.78 7.21
N PHE A 54 7.71 -10.00 6.69
CA PHE A 54 8.72 -10.87 7.29
C PHE A 54 9.52 -10.12 8.35
N GLU A 55 10.06 -10.86 9.32
CA GLU A 55 11.05 -10.30 10.25
C GLU A 55 12.36 -9.96 9.51
N GLU A 56 12.74 -10.79 8.53
CA GLU A 56 13.98 -10.64 7.76
C GLU A 56 13.71 -10.35 6.27
N ALA A 57 14.34 -9.31 5.72
CA ALA A 57 14.31 -8.98 4.29
C ALA A 57 14.81 -10.13 3.38
N GLN A 58 15.75 -10.94 3.88
CA GLN A 58 16.24 -12.11 3.14
C GLN A 58 15.15 -13.16 2.94
N ALA A 59 14.19 -13.30 3.87
CA ALA A 59 13.08 -14.24 3.72
C ALA A 59 12.18 -13.84 2.55
N ALA A 60 11.81 -12.56 2.46
CA ALA A 60 11.04 -12.03 1.34
C ALA A 60 11.74 -12.25 -0.01
N THR A 61 13.05 -12.00 -0.06
CA THR A 61 13.86 -12.20 -1.28
C THR A 61 13.87 -13.67 -1.71
N ARG A 62 14.05 -14.61 -0.78
CA ARG A 62 14.04 -16.06 -1.10
C ARG A 62 12.67 -16.54 -1.59
N VAL A 63 11.59 -16.04 -1.00
CA VAL A 63 10.22 -16.35 -1.45
C VAL A 63 10.00 -15.89 -2.88
N LEU A 64 10.45 -14.69 -3.25
CA LEU A 64 10.37 -14.19 -4.62
C LEU A 64 11.24 -15.00 -5.59
N SER A 65 12.48 -15.32 -5.21
CA SER A 65 13.41 -16.09 -6.04
C SER A 65 12.95 -17.52 -6.32
N LYS A 66 12.11 -18.09 -5.45
CA LYS A 66 11.49 -19.40 -5.68
C LYS A 66 10.50 -19.38 -6.86
N GLY A 67 9.89 -18.23 -7.16
CA GLY A 67 8.93 -18.07 -8.24
C GLY A 67 7.55 -18.61 -7.89
N ALA A 68 7.24 -19.85 -8.27
CA ALA A 68 5.89 -20.40 -8.16
C ALA A 68 5.60 -20.94 -6.75
N HIS A 69 4.48 -20.48 -6.17
CA HIS A 69 3.97 -20.95 -4.89
C HIS A 69 2.66 -21.69 -5.09
N SER A 70 2.47 -22.78 -4.35
CA SER A 70 1.25 -23.58 -4.42
C SER A 70 0.80 -24.02 -3.03
N LEU A 71 -0.44 -23.74 -2.70
CA LEU A 71 -1.08 -24.04 -1.43
C LEU A 71 -2.47 -24.62 -1.71
N HIS A 72 -2.78 -25.81 -1.19
CA HIS A 72 -4.04 -26.52 -1.45
C HIS A 72 -4.40 -26.66 -2.95
N ASN A 73 -3.43 -27.02 -3.80
CA ASN A 73 -3.57 -27.07 -5.26
C ASN A 73 -3.89 -25.73 -5.96
N VAL A 74 -3.92 -24.62 -5.22
CA VAL A 74 -4.04 -23.27 -5.75
C VAL A 74 -2.65 -22.70 -5.99
N LYS A 75 -2.44 -22.11 -7.17
CA LYS A 75 -1.23 -21.34 -7.46
C LYS A 75 -1.34 -19.93 -6.89
N LEU A 76 -0.47 -19.60 -5.95
CA LEU A 76 -0.39 -18.26 -5.38
C LEU A 76 0.53 -17.39 -6.23
N GLN A 77 0.09 -16.18 -6.55
CA GLN A 77 0.94 -15.16 -7.16
C GLN A 77 1.48 -14.24 -6.07
N VAL A 78 2.80 -14.19 -5.94
CA VAL A 78 3.49 -13.39 -4.94
C VAL A 78 4.35 -12.35 -5.65
N ARG A 79 4.28 -11.10 -5.22
CA ARG A 79 5.14 -10.02 -5.72
C ARG A 79 5.51 -9.06 -4.61
N ARG A 80 6.44 -8.14 -4.88
CA ARG A 80 6.63 -6.99 -3.99
C ARG A 80 5.36 -6.14 -3.98
N PRO A 81 4.92 -5.64 -2.81
CA PRO A 81 3.85 -4.68 -2.77
C PRO A 81 4.23 -3.47 -3.64
N PRO A 82 3.26 -2.82 -4.31
CA PRO A 82 3.53 -1.57 -4.99
C PRO A 82 4.10 -0.59 -3.96
N LEU A 83 5.22 0.04 -4.30
CA LEU A 83 5.81 1.09 -3.47
C LEU A 83 4.71 2.08 -3.13
N LYS A 84 4.37 2.19 -1.85
CA LYS A 84 3.52 3.28 -1.38
C LYS A 84 4.42 4.49 -1.44
N ASP A 85 4.48 5.14 -2.58
CA ASP A 85 5.25 6.36 -2.76
C ASP A 85 4.69 7.38 -1.76
N PRO A 86 5.39 7.60 -0.63
CA PRO A 86 4.87 8.41 0.47
C PRO A 86 4.83 9.89 0.09
N CYS A 87 5.44 10.25 -1.04
CA CYS A 87 5.41 11.56 -1.63
C CYS A 87 4.31 11.69 -2.70
N ARG A 88 3.54 10.64 -3.03
CA ARG A 88 2.50 10.70 -4.06
C ARG A 88 1.14 10.28 -3.52
N LEU A 89 0.18 11.19 -3.61
CA LEU A 89 -1.18 10.99 -3.13
C LEU A 89 -2.17 11.17 -4.28
N LEU A 90 -3.21 10.35 -4.30
CA LEU A 90 -4.29 10.46 -5.26
C LEU A 90 -5.53 11.02 -4.57
N LEU A 91 -5.92 12.23 -4.97
CA LEU A 91 -7.23 12.79 -4.65
C LEU A 91 -8.21 12.33 -5.73
N ARG A 92 -9.31 11.69 -5.34
CA ARG A 92 -10.35 11.19 -6.25
C ARG A 92 -11.71 11.76 -5.87
N GLY A 93 -12.61 11.84 -6.85
CA GLY A 93 -13.97 12.37 -6.66
C GLY A 93 -14.02 13.89 -6.73
N ILE A 94 -13.05 14.51 -7.41
CA ILE A 94 -13.09 15.95 -7.68
C ILE A 94 -14.24 16.21 -8.63
N ASN A 95 -15.04 17.23 -8.35
CA ASN A 95 -16.01 17.70 -9.31
C ASN A 95 -15.25 18.40 -10.46
N PRO A 96 -15.42 18.00 -11.73
CA PRO A 96 -14.73 18.62 -12.87
C PRO A 96 -14.98 20.12 -13.01
N ASN A 97 -16.05 20.64 -12.39
CA ASN A 97 -16.39 22.06 -12.41
C ASN A 97 -15.66 22.88 -11.32
N THR A 98 -14.96 22.22 -10.39
CA THR A 98 -14.19 22.91 -9.34
C THR A 98 -12.94 23.53 -9.94
N SER A 99 -12.68 24.81 -9.64
CA SER A 99 -11.46 25.47 -10.10
C SER A 99 -10.21 24.90 -9.43
N MET A 100 -9.09 24.89 -10.15
CA MET A 100 -7.83 24.37 -9.62
C MET A 100 -7.37 25.14 -8.37
N GLU A 101 -7.61 26.44 -8.32
CA GLU A 101 -7.32 27.31 -7.16
C GLU A 101 -8.02 26.83 -5.87
N MET A 102 -9.28 26.39 -5.99
CA MET A 102 -10.04 25.89 -4.84
C MET A 102 -9.53 24.51 -4.40
N VAL A 103 -9.09 23.69 -5.34
CA VAL A 103 -8.48 22.39 -5.04
C VAL A 103 -7.11 22.56 -4.39
N GLU A 104 -6.31 23.52 -4.87
CA GLU A 104 -5.01 23.89 -4.32
C GLU A 104 -5.15 24.36 -2.87
N LEU A 105 -6.05 25.31 -2.62
CA LEU A 105 -6.37 25.78 -1.27
C LEU A 105 -6.84 24.66 -0.33
N TYR A 106 -7.64 23.72 -0.82
CA TYR A 106 -8.07 22.57 -0.04
C TYR A 106 -6.90 21.66 0.34
N VAL A 107 -6.02 21.34 -0.62
CA VAL A 107 -4.84 20.50 -0.39
C VAL A 107 -3.89 21.15 0.61
N GLU A 108 -3.61 22.44 0.45
CA GLU A 108 -2.76 23.21 1.37
C GLU A 108 -3.28 23.16 2.80
N ASN A 109 -4.57 23.48 3.01
CA ASN A 109 -5.17 23.48 4.34
C ASN A 109 -5.26 22.08 4.96
N MET A 110 -5.53 21.05 4.15
CA MET A 110 -5.72 19.69 4.66
C MET A 110 -4.39 19.03 5.04
N MET A 111 -3.31 19.39 4.35
CA MET A 111 -1.99 18.79 4.53
C MET A 111 -0.99 19.69 5.25
N ASP A 112 -1.38 20.92 5.60
CA ASP A 112 -0.52 21.94 6.22
C ASP A 112 0.76 22.17 5.39
N LEU A 113 0.57 22.36 4.08
CA LEU A 113 1.66 22.49 3.10
C LEU A 113 1.86 23.96 2.70
N ASN A 114 3.12 24.35 2.49
CA ASN A 114 3.47 25.63 1.89
C ASN A 114 3.69 25.53 0.37
N VAL A 115 3.67 26.69 -0.30
CA VAL A 115 4.01 26.82 -1.72
C VAL A 115 5.40 26.26 -1.99
N GLY A 116 5.50 25.32 -2.94
CA GLY A 116 6.76 24.66 -3.31
C GLY A 116 7.03 23.34 -2.58
N GLU A 117 6.21 22.97 -1.59
CA GLU A 117 6.27 21.67 -0.92
C GLU A 117 5.48 20.59 -1.67
N TYR A 118 4.77 20.95 -2.73
CA TYR A 118 3.98 20.02 -3.54
C TYR A 118 3.78 20.50 -4.99
N THR A 119 3.38 19.56 -5.84
CA THR A 119 3.00 19.77 -7.25
C THR A 119 1.71 19.00 -7.54
N LEU A 120 0.77 19.62 -8.25
CA LEU A 120 -0.52 19.05 -8.60
C LEU A 120 -0.57 18.65 -10.08
N PHE A 121 -1.00 17.42 -10.37
CA PHE A 121 -1.17 16.89 -11.72
C PHE A 121 -2.62 16.42 -11.95
N PRO A 122 -3.48 17.25 -12.57
CA PRO A 122 -4.86 16.89 -12.82
C PRO A 122 -4.94 15.85 -13.94
N SER A 123 -5.86 14.92 -13.79
CA SER A 123 -6.18 13.97 -14.86
C SER A 123 -6.94 14.69 -15.99
N PRO A 124 -6.85 14.19 -17.24
CA PRO A 124 -7.65 14.72 -18.35
C PRO A 124 -9.16 14.68 -18.13
N GLY A 125 -9.65 13.80 -17.25
CA GLY A 125 -11.07 13.66 -16.89
C GLY A 125 -11.54 14.62 -15.79
N GLY A 126 -10.63 15.30 -15.09
CA GLY A 126 -10.95 16.26 -14.03
C GLY A 126 -11.47 15.66 -12.72
N ASP A 127 -11.61 14.35 -12.63
CA ASP A 127 -12.15 13.63 -11.46
C ASP A 127 -11.06 13.12 -10.50
N VAL A 128 -9.83 13.04 -11.00
CA VAL A 128 -8.64 12.59 -10.27
C VAL A 128 -7.52 13.63 -10.34
N LEU A 129 -6.83 13.83 -9.22
CA LEU A 129 -5.64 14.67 -9.09
C LEU A 129 -4.52 13.89 -8.38
N LEU A 130 -3.33 13.88 -8.97
CA LEU A 130 -2.13 13.38 -8.33
C LEU A 130 -1.40 14.54 -7.65
N ILE A 131 -1.19 14.42 -6.34
CA ILE A 131 -0.43 15.35 -5.51
C ILE A 131 0.95 14.73 -5.32
N GLN A 132 2.01 15.42 -5.76
CA GLN A 132 3.39 15.04 -5.53
C GLN A 132 4.01 15.98 -4.50
N LEU A 133 4.34 15.47 -3.33
CA LEU A 133 4.99 16.19 -2.24
C LEU A 133 6.52 16.20 -2.44
N SER A 134 7.16 17.26 -1.94
CA SER A 134 8.62 17.38 -1.86
C SER A 134 9.21 16.54 -0.71
N GLN A 135 8.38 16.19 0.28
CA GLN A 135 8.75 15.34 1.43
C GLN A 135 7.70 14.25 1.67
N PRO A 136 8.10 13.08 2.23
CA PRO A 136 7.17 11.99 2.52
C PRO A 136 6.13 12.41 3.57
N ILE A 137 4.88 12.02 3.37
CA ILE A 137 3.83 12.32 4.34
C ILE A 137 4.12 11.62 5.68
N SER A 138 4.11 12.38 6.78
CA SER A 138 4.31 11.79 8.11
C SER A 138 3.12 10.88 8.45
N THR A 139 3.40 9.70 9.00
CA THR A 139 2.42 8.64 9.31
C THR A 139 1.24 9.09 10.19
N GLY A 140 1.36 10.20 10.93
CA GLY A 140 0.27 10.83 11.69
C GLY A 140 -0.87 11.38 10.83
N LEU A 141 -0.58 11.84 9.61
CA LEU A 141 -1.61 12.39 8.69
C LEU A 141 -2.47 11.28 8.05
N TRP A 142 -1.96 10.04 7.96
CA TRP A 142 -2.70 8.90 7.41
C TRP A 142 -4.02 8.60 8.15
N PHE A 143 -4.06 8.85 9.46
CA PHE A 143 -5.25 8.64 10.28
C PHE A 143 -6.33 9.71 10.06
N SER A 144 -5.93 10.93 9.67
CA SER A 144 -6.88 12.03 9.42
C SER A 144 -7.71 11.76 8.16
N PHE A 145 -7.08 11.27 7.08
CA PHE A 145 -7.78 10.96 5.83
C PHE A 145 -8.78 9.80 5.92
N ARG A 146 -8.64 8.89 6.90
CA ARG A 146 -9.61 7.78 7.11
C ARG A 146 -10.89 8.23 7.82
N ASN A 147 -10.84 9.29 8.62
CA ASN A 147 -11.98 9.70 9.46
C ASN A 147 -12.95 10.67 8.76
N VAL A 148 -12.63 11.18 7.58
CA VAL A 148 -13.55 12.06 6.82
C VAL A 148 -14.68 11.26 6.14
N ALA A 149 -14.60 9.93 6.10
CA ALA A 149 -15.62 9.05 5.51
C ALA A 149 -16.81 8.70 6.43
N THR A 150 -16.89 9.29 7.63
CA THR A 150 -18.04 9.11 8.53
C THR A 150 -18.58 10.46 8.98
N LEU A 151 -19.43 11.05 8.15
CA LEU A 151 -20.44 12.00 8.62
C LEU A 151 -21.80 11.27 8.62
N PRO A 152 -22.45 11.09 9.77
CA PRO A 152 -23.86 10.69 9.80
C PRO A 152 -24.72 11.89 9.38
N HIS A 153 -25.82 11.57 8.69
CA HIS A 153 -26.89 12.48 8.26
C HIS A 153 -27.49 13.31 9.40
#